data_AF-A0A7C5PWJ1-F1
#
_entry.id   AF-A0A7C5PWJ1-F1
#
_cell.length_a   1.000
_cell.length_b   1.000
_cell.length_c   1.000
_cell.angle_alpha   90.00
_cell.angle_beta   90.00
_cell.angle_gamma   90.00
#
_symmetry.space_group_name_H-M   'P 1'
#
loop_
_entity.id
_entity.type
_entity.pdbx_description
1 polymer ?
#
loop_
_entity_poly.entity_id
_entity_poly.type
_entity_poly.pdbx_seq_one_letter_code
_entity_poly.pdbx_strand_id
1 'polypeptide(L)'
;MHALSRHLPSLLAGALALLIVWSGIAPHARDVWVAEIVPVLLVFGGLVWLYPRFRFSNAAYLLMAVWLFWHTVGAHYTFAEVPFDWFNRLIGSQRNQFDRIGHFSVGFYAFAVTEWL
;
A
#
# COMPACT_ATOMS: atom_id res chain seq x y z
N MET A 1 -15.35 -11.06 17.45
CA MET A 1 -14.17 -10.18 17.43
C MET A 1 -12.83 -10.95 17.36
N HIS A 2 -12.65 -12.08 18.08
CA HIS A 2 -11.40 -12.87 18.08
C HIS A 2 -11.07 -13.65 16.78
N ALA A 3 -12.05 -13.89 15.90
CA ALA A 3 -11.80 -14.57 14.62
C ALA A 3 -11.28 -13.59 13.56
N LEU A 4 -11.90 -12.41 13.45
CA LEU A 4 -11.48 -11.36 12.52
C LEU A 4 -10.02 -10.95 12.77
N SER A 5 -9.61 -10.84 14.04
CA SER A 5 -8.23 -10.51 14.40
C SER A 5 -7.23 -11.59 13.97
N ARG A 6 -7.60 -12.88 13.96
CA ARG A 6 -6.69 -13.95 13.51
C ARG A 6 -6.54 -14.01 12.00
N HIS A 7 -7.57 -13.64 11.26
CA HIS A 7 -7.57 -13.70 9.79
C HIS A 7 -7.22 -12.38 9.11
N LEU A 8 -7.13 -11.27 9.86
CA LEU A 8 -6.87 -9.95 9.31
C LEU A 8 -5.67 -9.89 8.33
N PRO A 9 -4.47 -10.44 8.65
CA PRO A 9 -3.35 -10.35 7.71
C PRO A 9 -3.62 -11.08 6.40
N SER A 10 -4.31 -12.22 6.45
CA SER A 10 -4.68 -12.99 5.26
C SER A 10 -5.74 -12.28 4.43
N LEU A 11 -6.69 -11.59 5.08
CA LEU A 11 -7.69 -10.77 4.40
C LEU A 11 -7.04 -9.57 3.70
N LEU A 12 -6.12 -8.88 4.38
CA LEU A 12 -5.36 -7.77 3.80
C LEU A 12 -4.50 -8.25 2.62
N ALA A 13 -3.82 -9.40 2.76
CA ALA A 13 -3.03 -10.00 1.69
C ALA A 13 -3.88 -10.37 0.47
N GLY A 14 -5.06 -10.98 0.69
CA GLY A 14 -5.98 -11.31 -0.40
C GLY A 14 -6.52 -10.06 -1.11
N ALA A 15 -6.93 -9.05 -0.34
CA ALA A 15 -7.41 -7.78 -0.91
C ALA A 15 -6.30 -7.04 -1.68
N LEU A 16 -5.06 -7.02 -1.16
CA LEU A 16 -3.92 -6.44 -1.85
C LEU A 16 -3.59 -7.21 -3.14
N ALA A 17 -3.62 -8.54 -3.11
CA ALA A 17 -3.37 -9.35 -4.30
C ALA A 17 -4.39 -9.06 -5.41
N LEU A 18 -5.68 -8.93 -5.07
CA LEU A 18 -6.72 -8.53 -6.01
C LEU A 18 -6.47 -7.12 -6.56
N LEU A 19 -6.02 -6.18 -5.72
CA LEU A 19 -5.69 -4.83 -6.13
C LEU A 19 -4.47 -4.77 -7.06
N ILE A 20 -3.44 -5.59 -6.80
CA ILE A 20 -2.26 -5.71 -7.68
C ILE A 20 -2.66 -6.29 -9.04
N VAL A 21 -3.53 -7.29 -9.07
CA VAL A 21 -4.06 -7.83 -10.33
C VAL A 21 -4.82 -6.75 -11.09
N TRP A 22 -5.73 -6.05 -10.42
CA TRP A 22 -6.48 -4.95 -11.02
C TRP A 22 -5.57 -3.84 -11.55
N SER A 23 -4.54 -3.45 -10.79
CA SER A 23 -3.66 -2.34 -11.19
C SER A 23 -2.93 -2.60 -12.50
N GLY A 24 -2.63 -3.88 -12.79
CA GLY A 24 -2.00 -4.32 -14.04
C GLY A 24 -2.95 -4.43 -15.24
N ILE A 25 -4.27 -4.31 -15.03
CA ILE A 25 -5.25 -4.31 -16.12
C ILE A 25 -5.31 -2.91 -16.71
N ALA A 26 -4.71 -2.72 -17.89
CA ALA A 26 -4.69 -1.43 -18.60
C ALA A 26 -4.23 -0.24 -17.73
N PRO A 27 -3.03 -0.28 -17.12
CA PRO A 27 -2.49 0.88 -16.41
C PRO A 27 -2.27 2.05 -17.38
N HIS A 28 -2.35 3.28 -16.86
CA HIS A 28 -2.18 4.50 -17.63
C HIS A 28 -0.82 4.57 -18.35
N ALA A 29 0.25 4.12 -17.69
CA ALA A 29 1.59 4.02 -18.28
C ALA A 29 2.27 2.74 -17.78
N ARG A 30 2.62 1.83 -18.71
CA ARG A 30 3.14 0.49 -18.37
C ARG A 30 4.54 0.52 -17.77
N ASP A 31 5.40 1.39 -18.27
CA ASP A 31 6.75 1.63 -17.77
C ASP A 31 6.73 2.19 -16.35
N VAL A 32 5.86 3.17 -16.08
CA VAL A 32 5.64 3.71 -14.74
C VAL A 32 5.04 2.64 -13.83
N TRP A 33 4.03 1.90 -14.29
CA TRP A 33 3.43 0.81 -13.51
C TRP A 33 4.47 -0.22 -13.06
N VAL A 34 5.40 -0.63 -13.93
CA VAL A 34 6.48 -1.54 -13.55
C VAL A 34 7.35 -0.92 -12.46
N ALA A 35 7.73 0.36 -12.60
CA ALA A 35 8.59 1.04 -11.64
C ALA A 35 7.94 1.14 -10.25
N GLU A 36 6.63 1.40 -10.19
CA GLU A 36 5.89 1.61 -8.94
C GLU A 36 5.40 0.29 -8.31
N ILE A 37 5.05 -0.73 -9.11
CA ILE A 37 4.55 -2.00 -8.58
C ILE A 37 5.67 -2.90 -8.03
N VAL A 38 6.90 -2.79 -8.56
CA VAL A 38 8.03 -3.62 -8.10
C VAL A 38 8.33 -3.41 -6.61
N PRO A 39 8.45 -2.17 -6.07
CA PRO A 39 8.57 -1.94 -4.64
C PRO A 39 7.45 -2.58 -3.81
N VAL A 40 6.19 -2.47 -4.27
CA VAL A 40 5.03 -3.08 -3.60
C VAL A 40 5.18 -4.60 -3.54
N LEU A 41 5.56 -5.24 -4.66
CA LEU A 41 5.77 -6.69 -4.74
C LEU A 41 6.90 -7.17 -3.83
N LEU A 42 8.00 -6.40 -3.74
CA LEU A 42 9.12 -6.74 -2.85
C LEU A 42 8.69 -6.70 -1.38
N VAL A 43 7.99 -5.63 -0.97
CA VAL A 43 7.51 -5.50 0.41
C VAL A 43 6.46 -6.57 0.72
N PHE A 44 5.48 -6.77 -0.17
CA PHE A 44 4.45 -7.78 0.01
C PHE A 44 5.02 -9.21 0.06
N GLY A 45 5.92 -9.55 -0.86
CA GLY A 45 6.62 -10.83 -0.88
C GLY A 45 7.45 -11.04 0.39
N GLY A 46 8.12 -10.00 0.89
CA GLY A 46 8.83 -10.00 2.16
C GLY A 46 7.91 -10.32 3.34
N LEU A 47 6.74 -9.67 3.43
CA LEU A 47 5.75 -9.93 4.48
C LEU A 47 5.20 -11.36 4.43
N VAL A 48 4.89 -11.88 3.23
CA VAL A 48 4.43 -13.27 3.05
C VAL A 48 5.50 -14.26 3.47
N TRP A 49 6.76 -14.03 3.09
CA TRP A 49 7.88 -14.87 3.46
C TRP A 49 8.16 -14.84 4.97
N LEU A 50 7.96 -13.68 5.61
CA LEU A 50 8.21 -13.49 7.03
C LEU A 50 7.11 -14.07 7.91
N TYR A 51 5.86 -14.07 7.43
CA TYR A 51 4.68 -14.50 8.18
C TYR A 51 4.81 -15.80 9.00
N PRO A 52 5.35 -16.92 8.46
CA PRO A 52 5.53 -18.15 9.25
C PRO A 52 6.68 -18.09 10.27
N ARG A 53 7.63 -17.15 10.11
CA ARG A 53 8.81 -16.99 10.98
C ARG A 53 8.56 -15.98 12.09
N PHE A 54 7.89 -14.90 11.76
CA PHE A 54 7.58 -13.80 12.65
C PHE A 54 6.27 -13.16 12.21
N ARG A 55 5.32 -13.12 13.12
CA ARG A 55 4.01 -12.57 12.84
C ARG A 55 3.87 -11.21 13.54
N PHE A 56 3.91 -10.14 12.75
CA PHE A 56 3.58 -8.80 13.22
C PHE A 56 2.19 -8.72 13.85
N SER A 57 1.98 -7.71 14.67
CA SER A 57 0.65 -7.42 15.20
C SER A 57 -0.31 -6.99 14.08
N ASN A 58 -1.60 -7.10 14.37
CA ASN A 58 -2.63 -6.60 13.46
C ASN A 58 -2.53 -5.09 13.23
N ALA A 59 -2.06 -4.33 14.21
CA ALA A 59 -1.85 -2.89 14.07
C ALA A 59 -0.74 -2.62 13.05
N ALA A 60 0.38 -3.33 13.15
CA ALA A 60 1.47 -3.25 12.18
C ALA A 60 1.01 -3.63 10.77
N TYR A 61 0.26 -4.71 10.59
CA TYR A 61 -0.29 -5.08 9.28
C TYR A 61 -1.24 -4.01 8.70
N LEU A 62 -2.12 -3.42 9.52
CA LEU A 62 -3.00 -2.34 9.08
C LEU A 62 -2.21 -1.11 8.64
N LEU A 63 -1.21 -0.72 9.44
CA LEU A 63 -0.34 0.42 9.18
C LEU A 63 0.47 0.25 7.87
N MET A 64 1.10 -0.91 7.68
CA MET A 64 1.84 -1.23 6.46
C MET A 64 0.93 -1.33 5.22
N ALA A 65 -0.30 -1.83 5.40
CA ALA A 65 -1.28 -1.94 4.33
C ALA A 65 -1.68 -0.57 3.76
N VAL A 66 -1.66 0.52 4.54
CA VAL A 66 -1.98 1.86 4.02
C VAL A 66 -1.09 2.19 2.82
N TRP A 67 0.23 2.08 2.97
CA TRP A 67 1.15 2.34 1.86
C TRP A 67 0.96 1.35 0.71
N LEU A 68 0.85 0.05 1.00
CA LEU A 68 0.72 -0.98 -0.04
C LEU A 68 -0.50 -0.74 -0.94
N PHE A 69 -1.66 -0.44 -0.35
CA PHE A 69 -2.88 -0.18 -1.10
C PHE A 69 -2.81 1.16 -1.84
N TRP A 70 -2.39 2.22 -1.14
CA TRP A 70 -2.31 3.56 -1.71
C TRP A 70 -1.35 3.62 -2.91
N HIS A 71 -0.15 3.05 -2.75
CA HIS A 71 0.87 3.04 -3.78
C HIS A 71 0.45 2.17 -4.98
N THR A 72 -0.27 1.06 -4.76
CA THR A 72 -0.80 0.23 -5.86
C THR A 72 -1.84 0.98 -6.71
N VAL A 73 -2.68 1.81 -6.09
CA VAL A 73 -3.61 2.70 -6.84
C VAL A 73 -2.82 3.73 -7.64
N GLY A 74 -1.79 4.33 -7.04
CA GLY A 74 -0.86 5.22 -7.73
C GLY A 74 -0.17 4.57 -8.93
N ALA A 75 0.22 3.30 -8.81
CA ALA A 75 0.84 2.54 -9.91
C ALA A 75 -0.10 2.34 -11.10
N HIS A 76 -1.40 2.10 -10.86
CA HIS A 76 -2.39 1.93 -11.94
C HIS A 76 -2.59 3.21 -12.75
N TYR A 77 -2.80 4.33 -12.07
CA TYR A 77 -3.10 5.61 -12.72
C TYR A 77 -1.85 6.40 -13.13
N THR A 78 -0.67 6.11 -12.56
CA THR A 78 0.38 7.09 -12.26
C THR A 78 -0.05 8.07 -11.18
N PHE A 79 0.91 8.50 -10.35
CA PHE A 79 0.65 9.36 -9.19
C PHE A 79 -0.02 10.70 -9.56
N ALA A 80 0.24 11.22 -10.77
CA ALA A 80 -0.32 12.47 -11.26
C ALA A 80 -1.78 12.37 -11.72
N GLU A 81 -2.20 11.19 -12.20
CA GLU A 81 -3.52 11.01 -12.83
C GLU A 81 -4.54 10.34 -11.91
N VAL A 82 -4.18 9.99 -10.67
CA VAL A 82 -5.17 9.50 -9.69
C VAL A 82 -6.24 10.57 -9.53
N PRO A 83 -7.55 10.22 -9.55
CA PRO A 83 -8.66 11.16 -9.39
C PRO A 83 -8.79 11.68 -7.94
N PHE A 84 -7.75 12.36 -7.46
CA PHE A 84 -7.60 12.88 -6.10
C PHE A 84 -7.63 14.42 -6.06
N ASP A 85 -7.78 15.07 -7.21
CA ASP A 85 -7.74 16.54 -7.30
C ASP A 85 -8.88 17.23 -6.53
N TRP A 86 -9.99 16.53 -6.29
CA TRP A 86 -11.04 17.03 -5.41
C TRP A 86 -10.51 17.37 -4.01
N PHE A 87 -9.57 16.60 -3.48
CA PHE A 87 -8.97 16.84 -2.16
C PHE A 87 -7.93 17.96 -2.22
N ASN A 88 -7.11 18.00 -3.27
CA ASN A 88 -6.18 19.11 -3.50
C ASN A 88 -6.95 20.44 -3.50
N ARG A 89 -8.06 20.52 -4.23
CA ARG A 89 -8.93 21.71 -4.28
C ARG A 89 -9.59 22.00 -2.93
N LEU A 90 -10.07 20.97 -2.23
CA LEU A 90 -10.71 21.12 -0.92
C LEU A 90 -9.80 21.84 0.09
N ILE A 91 -8.49 21.53 0.08
CA ILE A 91 -7.53 22.14 1.01
C ILE A 91 -6.72 23.29 0.39
N GLY A 92 -7.04 23.70 -0.85
CA GLY A 92 -6.33 24.75 -1.58
C GLY A 92 -4.87 24.39 -1.92
N SER A 93 -4.52 23.11 -2.03
CA SER A 93 -3.17 22.68 -2.34
C SER A 93 -2.82 22.88 -3.81
N GLN A 94 -1.66 23.51 -4.05
CA GLN A 94 -1.05 23.62 -5.38
C GLN A 94 -0.17 22.41 -5.73
N ARG A 95 -0.06 21.42 -4.84
CA ARG A 95 0.79 20.24 -5.01
C ARG A 95 -0.04 18.98 -4.93
N ASN A 96 0.43 17.93 -5.60
CA ASN A 96 -0.19 16.62 -5.55
C ASN A 96 -0.15 16.05 -4.12
N GLN A 97 -1.28 16.06 -3.42
CA GLN A 97 -1.39 15.48 -2.09
C GLN A 97 -1.48 13.96 -2.11
N PHE A 98 -1.93 13.36 -3.21
CA PHE A 98 -1.95 11.90 -3.33
C PHE A 98 -0.53 11.34 -3.16
N ASP A 99 0.44 11.95 -3.83
CA ASP A 99 1.85 11.61 -3.73
C ASP A 99 2.42 11.81 -2.32
N ARG A 100 2.12 12.96 -1.71
CA ARG A 100 2.62 13.30 -0.37
C ARG A 100 2.07 12.38 0.71
N ILE A 101 0.79 12.00 0.63
CA ILE A 101 0.17 11.04 1.55
C ILE A 101 0.82 9.66 1.39
N GLY A 102 1.09 9.24 0.15
CA GLY A 102 1.83 8.02 -0.14
C GLY A 102 3.20 8.03 0.54
N HIS A 103 3.99 9.08 0.32
CA HIS A 103 5.31 9.23 0.95
C HIS A 103 5.24 9.27 2.49
N PHE A 104 4.28 9.99 3.06
CA PHE A 104 4.07 10.03 4.50
C PHE A 104 3.78 8.65 5.09
N SER A 105 2.95 7.85 4.40
CA SER A 105 2.56 6.51 4.86
C SER A 105 3.72 5.51 4.92
N VAL A 106 4.85 5.77 4.25
CA VAL A 106 6.09 4.99 4.43
C VAL A 106 6.54 5.00 5.89
N GLY A 107 6.34 6.10 6.61
CA GLY A 107 6.68 6.23 8.03
C GLY A 107 5.94 5.25 8.94
N PHE A 108 4.81 4.69 8.51
CA PHE A 108 4.06 3.69 9.27
C PHE A 108 4.83 2.37 9.45
N TYR A 109 5.82 2.09 8.61
CA TYR A 109 6.70 0.93 8.75
C TYR A 109 7.59 1.01 10.00
N ALA A 110 7.79 2.20 10.58
CA ALA A 110 8.54 2.35 11.82
C ALA A 110 7.95 1.48 12.94
N PHE A 111 6.63 1.34 13.01
CA PHE A 111 5.97 0.52 14.02
C PHE A 111 6.29 -0.98 13.84
N ALA A 112 6.25 -1.49 12.60
CA ALA A 112 6.63 -2.86 12.31
C ALA A 112 8.13 -3.11 12.58
N VAL A 113 8.99 -2.15 12.25
CA VAL A 113 10.43 -2.24 12.56
C VAL A 113 10.64 -2.31 14.08
N THR A 114 9.93 -1.52 14.87
CA THR A 114 10.00 -1.61 16.35
C THR A 114 9.53 -2.96 16.88
N GLU A 115 8.51 -3.59 16.28
CA GLU A 115 8.10 -4.95 16.70
C GLU A 115 9.16 -6.01 16.38
N TRP A 116 9.95 -5.80 15.32
CA TRP A 116 10.94 -6.76 14.85
C TRP A 116 12.25 -6.74 15.66
N LEU A 117 12.64 -5.57 16.17
CA LEU A 117 13.88 -5.34 16.93
C LEU A 117 13.75 -5.79 18.39
#